data_AF-A0A9E3IVR1-F1
#
_entry.id   AF-A0A9E3IVR1-F1
#
_cell.length_a   1.000
_cell.length_b   1.000
_cell.length_c   1.000
_cell.angle_alpha   90.00
_cell.angle_beta   90.00
_cell.angle_gamma   90.00
#
_symmetry.space_group_name_H-M   'P 1'
#
loop_
_entity.id
_entity.type
_entity.pdbx_description
1 polymer ?
#
loop_
_entity_poly.entity_id
_entity_poly.type
_entity_poly.pdbx_seq_one_letter_code
_entity_poly.pdbx_strand_id
1 'polypeptide(L)'
;MSALRLPQHLAEPAHVDSGEAHLRFDLLEDLDSAVGHTERQVERALRALRAHDLAGIDPSARPRLVEAAADAVWRLLVQHEACDCADHRELIVRYRIPAEVLARVGSIHPVS
;
A
#
# COMPACT_ATOMS: atom_id res chain seq x y z
N MET A 1 42.58 29.60 11.83
CA MET A 1 41.92 28.37 12.34
C MET A 1 40.81 28.83 13.28
N SER A 2 39.57 28.91 12.79
CA SER A 2 38.45 29.45 13.57
C SER A 2 37.55 28.30 14.03
N ALA A 3 37.39 28.19 15.34
CA ALA A 3 36.54 27.21 16.01
C ALA A 3 35.05 27.57 15.80
N LEU A 4 34.27 26.63 15.27
CA LEU A 4 32.82 26.77 15.19
C LEU A 4 32.21 26.36 16.54
N ARG A 5 31.67 27.35 17.27
CA ARG A 5 30.83 27.15 18.45
C ARG A 5 29.45 26.65 17.99
N LEU A 6 28.99 25.55 18.57
CA LEU A 6 27.61 25.09 18.40
C LEU A 6 26.70 25.87 19.38
N PRO A 7 25.64 26.55 18.91
CA PRO A 7 24.72 27.24 19.80
C PRO A 7 23.84 26.23 20.55
N GLN A 8 23.97 26.26 21.87
CA GLN A 8 23.08 25.62 22.83
C GLN A 8 21.82 26.49 22.97
N HIS A 9 20.70 26.07 22.37
CA HIS A 9 19.38 26.47 22.85
C HIS A 9 18.54 25.19 22.98
N LEU A 10 18.65 24.59 24.16
CA LEU A 10 17.75 23.55 24.64
C LEU A 10 16.42 24.21 25.04
N ALA A 11 15.33 23.46 24.86
CA ALA A 11 14.02 23.62 25.48
C ALA A 11 13.04 24.63 24.83
N GLU A 12 12.15 24.09 24.01
CA GLU A 12 10.73 23.98 24.38
C GLU A 12 10.13 22.74 23.68
N PRO A 13 9.21 21.98 24.32
CA PRO A 13 8.54 20.87 23.67
C PRO A 13 7.44 21.46 22.78
N ALA A 14 7.67 21.47 21.47
CA ALA A 14 6.58 21.68 20.53
C ALA A 14 5.64 20.47 20.63
N HIS A 15 4.63 20.60 21.48
CA HIS A 15 3.41 19.80 21.41
C HIS A 15 2.78 20.08 20.06
N VAL A 16 3.16 19.27 19.06
CA VAL A 16 2.46 19.21 17.80
C VAL A 16 1.65 17.93 17.85
N ASP A 17 0.44 18.11 18.33
CA ASP A 17 -0.71 17.30 17.97
C ASP A 17 -0.64 17.01 16.46
N SER A 18 -0.48 15.73 16.13
CA SER A 18 -0.42 15.28 14.74
C SER A 18 -0.74 13.79 14.68
N GLY A 19 -1.87 13.43 15.30
CA GLY A 19 -2.66 12.30 14.81
C GLY A 19 -3.07 12.46 13.33
N GLU A 20 -2.91 13.67 12.77
CA GLU A 20 -3.17 14.02 11.37
C GLU A 20 -1.95 13.85 10.42
N ALA A 21 -0.73 13.60 10.91
CA ALA A 21 0.48 13.71 10.07
C ALA A 21 1.00 12.41 9.41
N HIS A 22 0.25 11.30 9.38
CA HIS A 22 0.82 10.07 8.80
C HIS A 22 -0.04 9.22 7.87
N LEU A 23 -1.19 9.72 7.40
CA LEU A 23 -1.93 9.08 6.29
C LEU A 23 -1.81 9.87 4.98
N ARG A 24 -0.61 10.41 4.72
CA ARG A 24 -0.28 11.04 3.44
C ARG A 24 -0.15 9.96 2.36
N PHE A 25 -1.27 9.66 1.71
CA PHE A 25 -1.30 8.87 0.47
C PHE A 25 -0.81 9.74 -0.68
N ASP A 26 0.50 9.78 -0.87
CA ASP A 26 1.06 10.12 -2.17
C ASP A 26 0.83 8.91 -3.09
N LEU A 27 -0.31 8.90 -3.78
CA LEU A 27 -0.54 8.05 -4.95
C LEU A 27 0.31 8.62 -6.10
N LEU A 28 1.63 8.41 -6.03
CA LEU A 28 2.55 8.83 -7.07
C LEU A 28 2.55 7.78 -8.20
N GLU A 29 1.92 8.19 -9.29
CA GLU A 29 2.26 7.80 -10.65
C GLU A 29 3.78 7.80 -10.81
N ASP A 30 4.37 6.66 -11.16
CA ASP A 30 5.41 6.62 -12.18
C ASP A 30 5.69 5.18 -12.65
N LEU A 31 5.57 5.05 -13.97
CA LEU A 31 5.76 3.84 -14.77
C LEU A 31 7.25 3.48 -14.79
N ASP A 32 7.65 2.44 -14.06
CA ASP A 32 8.96 1.85 -14.31
C ASP A 32 8.96 0.32 -14.12
N SER A 33 8.95 -0.36 -15.28
CA SER A 33 8.95 -1.82 -15.50
C SER A 33 7.68 -2.56 -15.06
N ALA A 34 6.65 -2.58 -15.92
CA ALA A 34 5.28 -3.07 -15.65
C ALA A 34 5.16 -4.40 -14.87
N VAL A 35 5.99 -5.41 -15.13
CA VAL A 35 5.93 -6.71 -14.43
C VAL A 35 6.48 -6.63 -13.01
N GLY A 36 7.65 -6.02 -12.83
CA GLY A 36 8.23 -5.81 -11.50
C GLY A 36 7.49 -4.73 -10.70
N HIS A 37 6.89 -3.75 -11.38
CA HIS A 37 6.09 -2.70 -10.78
C HIS A 37 4.78 -3.26 -10.21
N THR A 38 4.08 -4.11 -10.96
CA THR A 38 2.79 -4.70 -10.53
C THR A 38 2.96 -5.58 -9.29
N GLU A 39 3.94 -6.50 -9.27
CA GLU A 39 4.19 -7.34 -8.08
C GLU A 39 4.55 -6.50 -6.85
N ARG A 40 5.43 -5.48 -7.01
CA ARG A 40 5.78 -4.56 -5.90
C ARG A 40 4.59 -3.76 -5.42
N GLN A 41 3.67 -3.38 -6.31
CA GLN A 41 2.48 -2.62 -5.95
C GLN A 41 1.51 -3.48 -5.12
N VAL A 42 1.34 -4.76 -5.48
CA VAL A 42 0.56 -5.73 -4.68
C VAL A 42 1.15 -5.87 -3.29
N GLU A 43 2.47 -6.08 -3.18
CA GLU A 43 3.12 -6.21 -1.88
C GLU A 43 2.98 -4.96 -1.01
N ARG A 44 3.12 -3.77 -1.61
CA ARG A 44 2.96 -2.48 -0.91
C ARG A 44 1.52 -2.31 -0.39
N ALA A 45 0.52 -2.53 -1.24
CA ALA A 45 -0.88 -2.37 -0.87
C ALA A 45 -1.30 -3.38 0.23
N LEU A 46 -0.91 -4.64 0.10
CA LEU A 46 -1.19 -5.67 1.10
C LEU A 46 -0.46 -5.40 2.43
N ARG A 47 0.78 -4.88 2.38
CA ARG A 47 1.51 -4.48 3.58
C ARG A 47 0.85 -3.30 4.28
N ALA A 48 0.38 -2.30 3.53
CA ALA A 48 -0.34 -1.16 4.09
C ALA A 48 -1.63 -1.59 4.79
N LEU A 49 -2.44 -2.46 4.16
CA LEU A 49 -3.64 -3.03 4.78
C LEU A 49 -3.33 -3.79 6.07
N ARG A 50 -2.32 -4.67 6.07
CA ARG A 50 -1.92 -5.42 7.27
C ARG A 50 -1.39 -4.52 8.37
N ALA A 51 -0.56 -3.54 8.03
CA ALA A 51 -0.02 -2.58 9.00
C ALA A 51 -1.15 -1.78 9.65
N HIS A 52 -2.14 -1.36 8.86
CA HIS A 52 -3.33 -0.70 9.34
C HIS A 52 -4.15 -1.58 10.30
N ASP A 53 -4.42 -2.83 9.91
CA ASP A 53 -5.18 -3.80 10.72
C ASP A 53 -4.47 -4.11 12.06
N LEU A 54 -3.13 -4.15 12.07
CA LEU A 54 -2.34 -4.32 13.29
C LEU A 54 -2.33 -3.07 14.18
N ALA A 55 -2.31 -1.89 13.59
CA ALA A 55 -2.22 -0.64 14.33
C ALA A 55 -3.56 -0.22 14.95
N GLY A 56 -4.69 -0.62 14.37
CA GLY A 56 -6.03 -0.38 14.93
C GLY A 56 -6.42 1.09 15.04
N ILE A 57 -5.79 1.96 14.23
CA ILE A 57 -5.80 3.42 14.42
C ILE A 57 -7.10 4.06 13.89
N ASP A 58 -7.56 3.68 12.70
CA ASP A 58 -8.71 4.33 12.06
C ASP A 58 -9.58 3.35 11.24
N PRO A 59 -10.73 2.91 11.76
CA PRO A 59 -11.64 2.04 11.02
C PRO A 59 -12.13 2.61 9.68
N SER A 60 -12.13 3.93 9.50
CA SER A 60 -12.65 4.60 8.30
C SER A 60 -11.69 4.55 7.09
N ALA A 61 -10.38 4.40 7.34
CA ALA A 61 -9.37 4.25 6.29
C ALA A 61 -9.31 2.83 5.70
N ARG A 62 -9.75 1.82 6.47
CA ARG A 62 -9.67 0.40 6.09
C ARG A 62 -10.37 0.07 4.75
N PRO A 63 -11.60 0.54 4.46
CA PRO A 63 -12.26 0.23 3.18
C PRO A 63 -11.46 0.70 1.97
N ARG A 64 -10.79 1.86 2.06
CA ARG A 64 -9.95 2.40 0.97
C ARG A 64 -8.68 1.57 0.75
N LEU A 65 -8.11 1.04 1.83
CA LEU A 65 -6.96 0.12 1.77
C LEU A 65 -7.33 -1.23 1.14
N VAL A 66 -8.49 -1.78 1.47
CA VAL A 66 -9.02 -2.99 0.83
C VAL A 66 -9.23 -2.77 -0.66
N GLU A 67 -9.77 -1.60 -1.03
CA GLU A 67 -9.98 -1.21 -2.42
C GLU A 67 -8.67 -1.11 -3.22
N ALA A 68 -7.67 -0.41 -2.67
CA ALA A 68 -6.36 -0.27 -3.29
C ALA A 68 -5.63 -1.62 -3.42
N ALA A 69 -5.77 -2.51 -2.43
CA ALA A 69 -5.24 -3.87 -2.52
C ALA A 69 -5.97 -4.70 -3.60
N ALA A 70 -7.29 -4.52 -3.75
CA ALA A 70 -8.08 -5.23 -4.76
C ALA A 70 -7.68 -4.81 -6.18
N ASP A 71 -7.54 -3.50 -6.45
CA ASP A 71 -7.07 -3.00 -7.76
C ASP A 71 -5.68 -3.56 -8.11
N ALA A 72 -4.73 -3.50 -7.17
CA ALA A 72 -3.38 -4.03 -7.39
C ALA A 72 -3.39 -5.54 -7.68
N VAL A 73 -4.18 -6.31 -6.92
CA VAL A 73 -4.32 -7.76 -7.14
C VAL A 73 -4.97 -8.06 -8.48
N TRP A 74 -6.01 -7.32 -8.88
CA TRP A 74 -6.65 -7.49 -10.19
C TRP A 74 -5.65 -7.29 -11.33
N ARG A 75 -4.83 -6.22 -11.28
CA ARG A 75 -3.78 -5.98 -12.30
C ARG A 75 -2.79 -7.13 -12.40
N LEU A 76 -2.41 -7.72 -11.26
CA LEU A 76 -1.53 -8.89 -11.24
C LEU A 76 -2.20 -10.11 -11.90
N LEU A 77 -3.47 -10.38 -11.60
CA LEU A 77 -4.20 -11.51 -12.18
C LEU A 77 -4.30 -11.36 -13.70
N VAL A 78 -4.74 -10.19 -14.18
CA VAL A 78 -4.83 -9.89 -15.63
C VAL A 78 -3.48 -10.04 -16.33
N GLN A 79 -2.40 -9.54 -15.71
CA GLN A 79 -1.05 -9.68 -16.24
C GLN A 79 -0.63 -11.16 -16.35
N HIS A 80 -1.04 -12.00 -15.39
CA HIS A 80 -0.69 -13.42 -15.34
C HIS A 80 -1.53 -14.26 -16.33
N GLU A 81 -2.81 -13.92 -16.49
CA GLU A 81 -3.69 -14.50 -17.52
C GLU A 81 -3.17 -14.20 -18.93
N ALA A 82 -2.72 -12.96 -19.18
CA ALA A 82 -2.16 -12.55 -20.47
C ALA A 82 -0.85 -13.30 -20.82
N CYS A 83 -0.17 -13.88 -19.84
CA CYS A 83 1.03 -14.70 -20.01
C CYS A 83 0.74 -16.22 -20.04
N ASP A 84 -0.52 -16.63 -20.24
CA ASP A 84 -0.99 -18.01 -20.39
C ASP A 84 -0.82 -18.89 -19.13
N CYS A 85 -0.71 -18.25 -17.95
CA CYS A 85 -0.64 -18.93 -16.66
C CYS A 85 -1.96 -18.76 -15.91
N ALA A 86 -2.92 -19.65 -16.17
CA ALA A 86 -4.29 -19.56 -15.63
C ALA A 86 -4.44 -20.02 -14.16
N ASP A 87 -3.39 -20.55 -13.51
CA ASP A 87 -3.48 -20.94 -12.10
C ASP A 87 -3.18 -19.75 -11.16
N HIS A 88 -4.23 -19.08 -10.73
CA HIS A 88 -4.14 -17.97 -9.77
C HIS A 88 -3.96 -18.44 -8.31
N ARG A 89 -4.09 -19.74 -8.03
CA ARG A 89 -3.99 -20.27 -6.66
C ARG A 89 -2.59 -20.07 -6.10
N GLU A 90 -1.55 -20.22 -6.93
CA GLU A 90 -0.17 -19.97 -6.52
C GLU A 90 0.03 -18.51 -6.10
N LEU A 91 -0.55 -17.55 -6.84
CA LEU A 91 -0.46 -16.12 -6.51
C LEU A 91 -1.15 -15.80 -5.18
N ILE A 92 -2.35 -16.35 -4.95
CA ILE A 92 -3.09 -16.16 -3.69
C ILE A 92 -2.25 -16.62 -2.50
N VAL A 93 -1.62 -17.79 -2.61
CA VAL A 93 -0.76 -18.35 -1.56
C VAL A 93 0.51 -17.53 -1.40
N ARG A 94 1.19 -17.20 -2.50
CA ARG A 94 2.47 -16.46 -2.52
C ARG A 94 2.33 -15.09 -1.86
N TYR A 95 1.32 -14.32 -2.25
CA TYR A 95 1.10 -12.96 -1.73
C TYR A 95 0.28 -12.91 -0.43
N ARG A 96 -0.26 -14.06 0.01
CA ARG A 96 -1.16 -14.17 1.18
C ARG A 96 -2.32 -13.17 1.08
N ILE A 97 -3.03 -13.23 -0.03
CA ILE A 97 -4.10 -12.27 -0.35
C ILE A 97 -5.28 -12.50 0.62
N PRO A 98 -5.72 -11.48 1.37
CA PRO A 98 -6.87 -11.59 2.27
C PRO A 98 -8.17 -11.91 1.52
N ALA A 99 -9.08 -12.63 2.16
CA ALA A 99 -10.34 -13.06 1.54
C ALA A 99 -11.23 -11.88 1.14
N GLU A 100 -11.24 -10.81 1.93
CA GLU A 100 -11.97 -9.57 1.65
C GLU A 100 -11.42 -8.82 0.43
N VAL A 101 -10.12 -8.95 0.16
CA VAL A 101 -9.49 -8.38 -1.03
C VAL A 101 -9.92 -9.20 -2.25
N LEU A 102 -9.88 -10.54 -2.16
CA LEU A 102 -10.37 -11.42 -3.23
C LEU A 102 -11.85 -11.22 -3.54
N ALA A 103 -12.68 -11.09 -2.51
CA ALA A 103 -14.11 -10.83 -2.67
C ALA A 103 -14.38 -9.50 -3.40
N ARG A 104 -13.49 -8.52 -3.20
CA ARG A 104 -13.58 -7.21 -3.84
C ARG A 104 -13.13 -7.22 -5.30
N VAL A 105 -12.08 -7.98 -5.62
CA VAL A 105 -11.58 -8.15 -7.00
C VAL A 105 -12.70 -8.60 -7.95
N GLY A 106 -13.51 -9.59 -7.53
CA GLY A 106 -14.64 -10.08 -8.33
C GLY A 106 -15.85 -9.15 -8.41
N SER A 107 -15.89 -8.09 -7.59
CA SER A 107 -17.05 -7.19 -7.46
C SER A 107 -16.87 -5.83 -8.18
N ILE A 108 -15.63 -5.46 -8.56
CA ILE A 108 -15.27 -4.05 -8.84
C ILE A 108 -14.69 -3.74 -10.22
N HIS A 109 -14.60 -4.71 -11.14
CA HIS A 109 -14.09 -4.40 -12.48
C HIS A 109 -15.18 -4.30 -13.58
N PRO A 110 -15.99 -3.22 -13.66
CA PRO A 110 -16.48 -2.78 -14.94
C PRO A 110 -15.30 -2.17 -15.71
N VAL A 111 -14.97 -2.77 -16.85
CA VAL A 111 -14.12 -2.17 -17.87
C VAL A 111 -14.67 -0.77 -18.22
N SER A 112 -13.91 0.27 -17.89
CA SER A 112 -14.20 1.65 -18.30
C SER A 112 -13.65 1.94 -19.68
#